data_AF-A0A4Y6Q1I5-F1
#
_entry.id   AF-A0A4Y6Q1I5-F1
#
_cell.length_a   1.000
_cell.length_b   1.000
_cell.length_c   1.000
_cell.angle_alpha   90.00
_cell.angle_beta   90.00
_cell.angle_gamma   90.00
#
_symmetry.space_group_name_H-M   'P 1'
#
loop_
_entity.id
_entity.type
_entity.pdbx_description
1 polymer ?
#
loop_
_entity_poly.entity_id
_entity_poly.type
_entity_poly.pdbx_seq_one_letter_code
_entity_poly.pdbx_strand_id
1 'polypeptide(L)'
;MAADGDRQASEVIIVGAGLAGLTAARKLHGEGVDVVVLEAQDRVGGRTYSKALSDGYVIDLGGQWVGPTQDRVIALADELNIERFTQFDTGRKSMSIGGEISTYKHTIPSLPIWSLVDLQWVIMKVDRLAKKVPLDRPFSAKKAREWDAMTVETWKQNNVRTAKARTAFDFAVRAIFAAEPNEVSFLHFLFYVRSGGGFMRLASIPEGAQQERFVGGAQQLSDVMADELGDRVRLEHPVRAIEQDDDGVTVRTDAATFRAARVIVAIPPTLCGRIDYTPELPARRDQLTQRMPMGSVIKCIAAYKRPFWRDAGYSGEMLADTGAIQLGFDDCSHDGSHAALVGFMLGENAREWTARPEDARRQAVLAEFARFFGSEALSPVEYAEKDWLAEPWSRGCYVGFMPPGVHTTIGDALRAPVGRIHWAGTETATQWNGYMDGAIESGERAAGEVAAGL
;
A
#
# COMPACT_ATOMS: atom_id res chain seq x y z
N MET A 1 -23.43 -21.92 -26.10
CA MET A 1 -24.55 -21.75 -25.16
C MET A 1 -24.19 -22.52 -23.89
N ALA A 2 -23.54 -21.85 -22.94
CA ALA A 2 -23.33 -22.44 -21.62
C ALA A 2 -24.69 -22.52 -20.93
N ALA A 3 -24.99 -23.66 -20.32
CA ALA A 3 -26.22 -23.90 -19.60
C ALA A 3 -26.43 -22.80 -18.55
N ASP A 4 -27.69 -22.38 -18.42
CA ASP A 4 -28.20 -21.38 -17.46
C ASP A 4 -28.16 -21.97 -16.04
N GLY A 5 -26.96 -22.27 -15.57
CA GLY A 5 -26.68 -22.77 -14.23
C GLY A 5 -26.93 -21.66 -13.21
N ASP A 6 -27.72 -22.01 -12.20
CA ASP A 6 -28.03 -21.31 -10.95
C ASP A 6 -27.38 -19.92 -10.80
N ARG A 7 -28.04 -18.88 -11.35
CA ARG A 7 -27.59 -17.50 -11.21
C ARG A 7 -27.97 -17.01 -9.82
N GLN A 8 -26.99 -16.69 -8.99
CA GLN A 8 -27.23 -16.04 -7.71
C GLN A 8 -27.51 -14.55 -7.95
N ALA A 9 -28.64 -14.08 -7.45
CA ALA A 9 -29.06 -12.69 -7.57
C ALA A 9 -28.71 -11.92 -6.29
N SER A 10 -28.15 -10.73 -6.45
CA SER A 10 -27.96 -9.73 -5.39
C SER A 10 -28.21 -8.34 -5.97
N GLU A 11 -28.43 -7.32 -5.15
CA GLU A 11 -28.59 -5.96 -5.68
C GLU A 11 -27.24 -5.37 -6.11
N VAL A 12 -26.18 -5.63 -5.35
CA VAL A 12 -24.82 -5.15 -5.64
C VAL A 12 -23.77 -6.26 -5.46
N ILE A 13 -22.87 -6.39 -6.43
CA ILE A 13 -21.67 -7.25 -6.32
C ILE A 13 -20.46 -6.39 -5.98
N ILE A 14 -19.62 -6.83 -5.04
CA ILE A 14 -18.32 -6.22 -4.73
C ILE A 14 -17.23 -7.21 -5.14
N VAL A 15 -16.27 -6.76 -5.95
CA VAL A 15 -15.11 -7.56 -6.37
C VAL A 15 -13.90 -7.18 -5.52
N GLY A 16 -13.44 -8.12 -4.70
CA GLY A 16 -12.29 -7.99 -3.79
C GLY A 16 -12.69 -7.72 -2.34
N ALA A 17 -12.24 -8.58 -1.42
CA ALA A 17 -12.46 -8.48 0.04
C ALA A 17 -11.24 -7.88 0.76
N GLY A 18 -10.60 -6.87 0.15
CA GLY A 18 -9.73 -5.94 0.89
C GLY A 18 -10.56 -4.89 1.63
N LEU A 19 -9.90 -4.05 2.42
CA LEU A 19 -10.56 -2.97 3.20
C LEU A 19 -11.57 -2.16 2.38
N ALA A 20 -11.21 -1.72 1.17
CA ALA A 20 -12.11 -0.94 0.32
C ALA A 20 -13.41 -1.67 -0.03
N GLY A 21 -13.33 -2.96 -0.38
CA GLY A 21 -14.50 -3.75 -0.73
C GLY A 21 -15.36 -4.11 0.47
N LEU A 22 -14.73 -4.50 1.58
CA LEU A 22 -15.44 -4.81 2.82
C LEU A 22 -16.13 -3.57 3.42
N THR A 23 -15.48 -2.40 3.40
CA THR A 23 -16.12 -1.13 3.78
C THR A 23 -17.33 -0.82 2.90
N ALA A 24 -17.20 -0.94 1.57
CA ALA A 24 -18.31 -0.69 0.66
C ALA A 24 -19.49 -1.65 0.93
N ALA A 25 -19.20 -2.94 1.13
CA ALA A 25 -20.19 -3.97 1.43
C ALA A 25 -20.90 -3.73 2.76
N ARG A 26 -20.16 -3.45 3.86
CA ARG A 26 -20.74 -3.11 5.17
C ARG A 26 -21.64 -1.89 5.10
N LYS A 27 -21.21 -0.83 4.40
CA LYS A 27 -22.00 0.39 4.24
C LYS A 27 -23.33 0.12 3.52
N LEU A 28 -23.28 -0.53 2.36
CA LEU A 28 -24.48 -0.87 1.59
C LEU A 28 -25.40 -1.82 2.36
N HIS A 29 -24.83 -2.84 3.01
CA HIS A 29 -25.60 -3.78 3.83
C HIS A 29 -26.30 -3.10 5.00
N GLY A 30 -25.61 -2.18 5.69
CA GLY A 30 -26.20 -1.36 6.75
C GLY A 30 -27.32 -0.44 6.28
N GLU A 31 -27.34 -0.10 4.98
CA GLU A 31 -28.42 0.66 4.32
C GLU A 31 -29.55 -0.27 3.79
N GLY A 32 -29.46 -1.58 4.05
CA GLY A 32 -30.48 -2.57 3.68
C GLY A 32 -30.35 -3.14 2.28
N VAL A 33 -29.27 -2.81 1.56
CA VAL A 33 -28.99 -3.32 0.20
C VAL A 33 -28.47 -4.75 0.28
N ASP A 34 -28.99 -5.63 -0.58
CA ASP A 34 -28.48 -7.00 -0.71
C ASP A 34 -27.13 -7.03 -1.45
N VAL A 35 -26.09 -7.52 -0.78
CA VAL A 35 -24.71 -7.49 -1.27
C VAL A 35 -24.04 -8.85 -1.24
N VAL A 36 -23.18 -9.09 -2.22
CA VAL A 36 -22.23 -10.22 -2.22
C VAL A 36 -20.82 -9.70 -2.50
N VAL A 37 -19.83 -10.19 -1.73
CA VAL A 37 -18.41 -9.89 -1.93
C VAL A 37 -17.73 -11.11 -2.52
N LEU A 38 -17.07 -10.95 -3.66
CA LEU A 38 -16.34 -12.02 -4.36
C LEU A 38 -14.84 -11.79 -4.20
N GLU A 39 -14.16 -12.68 -3.50
CA GLU A 39 -12.71 -12.62 -3.24
C GLU A 39 -11.99 -13.75 -3.95
N ALA A 40 -10.86 -13.42 -4.58
CA ALA A 40 -10.09 -14.38 -5.36
C ALA A 40 -9.31 -15.37 -4.49
N GLN A 41 -8.85 -14.94 -3.32
CA GLN A 41 -8.08 -15.75 -2.38
C GLN A 41 -8.98 -16.55 -1.42
N ASP A 42 -8.34 -17.45 -0.68
CA ASP A 42 -8.89 -18.21 0.45
C ASP A 42 -8.94 -17.38 1.76
N ARG A 43 -8.74 -16.06 1.67
CA ARG A 43 -8.71 -15.13 2.80
C ARG A 43 -9.15 -13.73 2.39
N VAL A 44 -9.57 -12.95 3.38
CA VAL A 44 -9.81 -11.50 3.23
C VAL A 44 -8.54 -10.68 3.51
N GLY A 45 -8.64 -9.36 3.43
CA GLY A 45 -7.57 -8.40 3.77
C GLY A 45 -6.76 -7.89 2.58
N GLY A 46 -6.60 -8.70 1.54
CA GLY A 46 -5.86 -8.30 0.34
C GLY A 46 -4.41 -7.94 0.68
N ARG A 47 -4.08 -6.63 0.64
CA ARG A 47 -2.74 -6.09 0.95
C ARG A 47 -2.46 -5.91 2.45
N THR A 48 -3.45 -6.08 3.32
CA THR A 48 -3.23 -6.39 4.73
C THR A 48 -3.19 -7.92 4.85
N TYR A 49 -2.06 -8.45 5.32
CA TYR A 49 -1.86 -9.88 5.46
C TYR A 49 -1.06 -10.11 6.73
N SER A 50 -1.64 -10.85 7.67
CA SER A 50 -1.03 -11.21 8.93
C SER A 50 -0.75 -12.71 8.96
N LYS A 51 0.34 -13.10 9.62
CA LYS A 51 0.77 -14.50 9.76
C LYS A 51 1.07 -14.78 11.23
N ALA A 52 0.51 -15.86 11.76
CA ALA A 52 0.92 -16.40 13.05
C ALA A 52 2.29 -17.08 12.94
N LEU A 53 3.18 -16.75 13.86
CA LEU A 53 4.44 -17.45 14.11
C LEU A 53 4.17 -18.79 14.81
N SER A 54 5.21 -19.61 14.95
CA SER A 54 5.15 -20.92 15.61
C SER A 54 4.70 -20.89 17.08
N ASP A 55 4.88 -19.77 17.77
CA ASP A 55 4.42 -19.53 19.14
C ASP A 55 3.01 -18.90 19.21
N GLY A 56 2.38 -18.65 18.05
CA GLY A 56 1.05 -18.05 17.93
C GLY A 56 1.04 -16.53 17.85
N TYR A 57 2.18 -15.85 18.04
CA TYR A 57 2.24 -14.39 17.88
C TYR A 57 2.02 -13.98 16.42
N VAL A 58 1.26 -12.92 16.20
CA VAL A 58 0.89 -12.47 14.86
C VAL A 58 1.81 -11.34 14.39
N ILE A 59 2.43 -11.54 13.23
CA ILE A 59 3.19 -10.53 12.49
C ILE A 59 2.44 -10.09 11.24
N ASP A 60 2.61 -8.83 10.82
CA ASP A 60 2.05 -8.34 9.57
C ASP A 60 3.06 -8.51 8.44
N LEU A 61 2.73 -9.27 7.41
CA LEU A 61 3.49 -9.36 6.16
C LEU A 61 2.99 -8.39 5.07
N GLY A 62 1.86 -7.72 5.31
CA GLY A 62 1.32 -6.64 4.49
C GLY A 62 1.45 -5.24 5.12
N GLY A 63 0.46 -4.39 4.82
CA GLY A 63 0.32 -3.08 5.50
C GLY A 63 0.08 -3.26 6.99
N GLN A 64 0.80 -2.50 7.83
CA GLN A 64 0.79 -2.69 9.29
C GLN A 64 0.73 -1.40 10.10
N TRP A 65 0.90 -0.24 9.45
CA TRP A 65 1.02 1.04 10.13
C TRP A 65 -0.19 1.94 9.91
N VAL A 66 -0.52 2.69 10.95
CA VAL A 66 -1.49 3.77 10.96
C VAL A 66 -0.87 4.99 11.66
N GLY A 67 -1.34 6.19 11.33
CA GLY A 67 -0.80 7.42 11.90
C GLY A 67 -1.82 8.55 11.99
N PRO A 68 -1.45 9.70 12.58
CA PRO A 68 -2.36 10.82 12.75
C PRO A 68 -2.99 11.27 11.42
N THR A 69 -4.24 11.73 11.47
CA THR A 69 -5.07 12.15 10.32
C THR A 69 -5.50 11.02 9.37
N GLN A 70 -5.18 9.76 9.67
CA GLN A 70 -5.80 8.59 9.05
C GLN A 70 -7.10 8.26 9.81
N ASP A 71 -8.02 9.22 9.82
CA ASP A 71 -9.15 9.26 10.75
C ASP A 71 -10.16 8.12 10.51
N ARG A 72 -10.27 7.59 9.29
CA ARG A 72 -11.24 6.53 8.96
C ARG A 72 -10.78 5.18 9.45
N VAL A 73 -9.52 4.82 9.21
CA VAL A 73 -8.98 3.55 9.72
C VAL A 73 -8.86 3.57 11.24
N ILE A 74 -8.57 4.73 11.84
CA ILE A 74 -8.60 4.92 13.29
C ILE A 74 -10.02 4.71 13.82
N ALA A 75 -11.02 5.38 13.24
CA ALA A 75 -12.41 5.24 13.65
C ALA A 75 -12.92 3.79 13.48
N LEU A 76 -12.54 3.11 12.38
CA LEU A 76 -12.87 1.72 12.16
C LEU A 76 -12.22 0.81 13.21
N ALA A 77 -10.95 1.02 13.55
CA ALA A 77 -10.29 0.24 14.59
C ALA A 77 -10.97 0.43 15.96
N ASP A 78 -11.34 1.67 16.30
CA ASP A 78 -12.05 1.98 17.54
C ASP A 78 -13.46 1.36 17.56
N GLU A 79 -14.19 1.40 16.44
CA GLU A 79 -15.50 0.74 16.26
C GLU A 79 -15.42 -0.77 16.47
N LEU A 80 -14.39 -1.41 15.91
CA LEU A 80 -14.17 -2.85 15.97
C LEU A 80 -13.46 -3.30 17.27
N ASN A 81 -13.17 -2.37 18.19
CA ASN A 81 -12.43 -2.62 19.43
C ASN A 81 -11.03 -3.23 19.22
N ILE A 82 -10.33 -2.81 18.16
CA ILE A 82 -8.97 -3.25 17.85
C ILE A 82 -7.98 -2.26 18.45
N GLU A 83 -7.21 -2.72 19.43
CA GLU A 83 -6.21 -1.91 20.11
C GLU A 83 -5.04 -1.54 19.18
N ARG A 84 -4.54 -0.31 19.34
CA ARG A 84 -3.36 0.20 18.65
C ARG A 84 -2.24 0.48 19.66
N PHE A 85 -0.99 0.35 19.23
CA PHE A 85 0.18 0.66 20.04
C PHE A 85 1.22 1.46 19.25
N THR A 86 1.99 2.29 19.95
CA THR A 86 3.02 3.13 19.34
C THR A 86 4.20 2.30 18.84
N GLN A 87 4.62 2.57 17.60
CA GLN A 87 5.84 2.02 17.01
C GLN A 87 7.06 2.43 17.84
N PHE A 88 7.87 1.45 18.22
CA PHE A 88 9.13 1.74 18.89
C PHE A 88 10.10 2.43 17.93
N ASP A 89 10.59 3.61 18.33
CA ASP A 89 11.56 4.40 17.56
C ASP A 89 12.70 4.98 18.42
N THR A 90 12.77 4.56 19.69
CA THR A 90 13.71 5.11 20.67
C THR A 90 15.09 4.49 20.52
N GLY A 91 16.14 5.33 20.50
CA GLY A 91 17.53 4.90 20.44
C GLY A 91 18.27 5.47 19.24
N ARG A 92 19.42 4.86 18.92
CA ARG A 92 20.18 5.22 17.71
C ARG A 92 19.56 4.55 16.49
N LYS A 93 19.36 5.33 15.45
CA LYS A 93 19.01 4.89 14.09
C LYS A 93 20.31 4.68 13.32
N SER A 94 20.30 3.78 12.35
CA SER A 94 21.49 3.44 11.58
C SER A 94 21.30 3.70 10.08
N MET A 95 22.33 4.18 9.40
CA MET A 95 22.29 4.40 7.96
C MET A 95 23.61 4.00 7.32
N SER A 96 23.53 3.24 6.24
CA SER A 96 24.65 2.84 5.39
C SER A 96 24.62 3.62 4.08
N ILE A 97 25.71 4.32 3.77
CA ILE A 97 25.93 4.96 2.46
C ILE A 97 27.33 4.58 1.99
N GLY A 98 27.45 4.04 0.78
CA GLY A 98 28.72 3.58 0.22
C GLY A 98 29.35 2.45 1.03
N GLY A 99 28.54 1.66 1.75
CA GLY A 99 28.99 0.58 2.64
C GLY A 99 29.40 1.00 4.05
N GLU A 100 29.56 2.30 4.33
CA GLU A 100 29.88 2.81 5.67
C GLU A 100 28.63 3.03 6.50
N ILE A 101 28.59 2.45 7.71
CA ILE A 101 27.47 2.65 8.66
C ILE A 101 27.76 3.85 9.55
N SER A 102 26.75 4.72 9.66
CA SER A 102 26.68 5.85 10.58
C SER A 102 25.44 5.74 11.47
N THR A 103 25.45 6.42 12.61
CA THR A 103 24.29 6.45 13.53
C THR A 103 23.83 7.86 13.83
N TYR A 104 22.54 8.02 14.11
CA TYR A 104 21.89 9.30 14.42
C TYR A 104 20.71 9.08 15.38
N LYS A 105 20.20 10.16 15.99
CA LYS A 105 19.09 10.08 16.98
C LYS A 105 17.80 10.77 16.52
N HIS A 106 17.87 11.67 15.54
CA HIS A 106 16.74 12.49 15.12
C HIS A 106 15.98 11.83 13.95
N THR A 107 14.81 12.36 13.60
CA THR A 107 14.01 11.87 12.47
C THR A 107 14.75 11.97 11.14
N ILE A 108 15.53 13.04 10.96
CA ILE A 108 16.32 13.25 9.74
C ILE A 108 17.73 12.66 9.96
N PRO A 109 18.27 11.89 8.98
CA PRO A 109 19.62 11.36 9.06
C PRO A 109 20.68 12.43 9.32
N SER A 110 21.76 12.05 10.01
CA SER A 110 22.91 12.94 10.20
C SER A 110 23.61 13.19 8.86
N LEU A 111 23.38 14.36 8.27
CA LEU A 111 23.99 14.78 7.01
C LEU A 111 24.89 16.01 7.27
N PRO A 112 25.90 16.27 6.39
CA PRO A 112 26.65 17.52 6.44
C PRO A 112 25.69 18.73 6.41
N ILE A 113 25.99 19.79 7.15
CA ILE A 113 25.06 20.91 7.38
C ILE A 113 24.47 21.49 6.07
N TRP A 114 25.29 21.62 5.02
CA TRP A 114 24.82 22.09 3.71
C TRP A 114 23.85 21.12 3.03
N SER A 115 24.00 19.82 3.26
CA SER A 115 23.06 18.81 2.77
C SER A 115 21.76 18.80 3.58
N LEU A 116 21.81 19.07 4.89
CA LEU A 116 20.61 19.25 5.71
C LEU A 116 19.80 20.48 5.26
N VAL A 117 20.48 21.60 5.04
CA VAL A 117 19.84 22.84 4.55
C VAL A 117 19.21 22.62 3.16
N ASP A 118 19.94 21.96 2.25
CA ASP A 118 19.43 21.62 0.92
C ASP A 118 18.21 20.69 1.00
N LEU A 119 18.29 19.62 1.79
CA LEU A 119 17.16 18.69 1.98
C LEU A 119 15.94 19.40 2.59
N GLN A 120 16.13 20.23 3.61
CA GLN A 120 15.04 21.00 4.22
C GLN A 120 14.39 21.94 3.21
N TRP A 121 15.19 22.63 2.38
CA TRP A 121 14.68 23.49 1.33
C TRP A 121 13.88 22.71 0.29
N VAL A 122 14.36 21.52 -0.09
CA VAL A 122 13.67 20.62 -1.02
C VAL A 122 12.32 20.18 -0.46
N ILE A 123 12.26 19.76 0.80
CA ILE A 123 11.02 19.37 1.49
C ILE A 123 10.01 20.53 1.46
N MET A 124 10.43 21.72 1.89
CA MET A 124 9.58 22.92 1.86
C MET A 124 9.08 23.25 0.45
N LYS A 125 9.93 23.06 -0.57
CA LYS A 125 9.58 23.29 -1.96
C LYS A 125 8.56 22.27 -2.46
N VAL A 126 8.77 20.98 -2.18
CA VAL A 126 7.83 19.90 -2.52
C VAL A 126 6.47 20.17 -1.88
N ASP A 127 6.40 20.43 -0.58
CA ASP A 127 5.13 20.70 0.11
C ASP A 127 4.42 21.93 -0.45
N ARG A 128 5.16 23.00 -0.79
CA ARG A 128 4.58 24.20 -1.44
C ARG A 128 4.02 23.89 -2.83
N LEU A 129 4.66 23.00 -3.58
CA LEU A 129 4.17 22.58 -4.90
C LEU A 129 2.97 21.64 -4.76
N ALA A 130 3.02 20.68 -3.83
CA ALA A 130 1.97 19.72 -3.54
C ALA A 130 0.65 20.44 -3.20
N LYS A 131 0.67 21.50 -2.38
CA LYS A 131 -0.49 22.35 -2.06
C LYS A 131 -1.20 22.95 -3.28
N LYS A 132 -0.57 22.97 -4.47
CA LYS A 132 -1.17 23.49 -5.72
C LYS A 132 -1.85 22.42 -6.57
N VAL A 133 -1.80 21.14 -6.18
CA VAL A 133 -2.36 20.01 -6.94
C VAL A 133 -3.73 19.60 -6.37
N PRO A 134 -4.87 19.84 -7.02
CA PRO A 134 -6.18 19.43 -6.48
C PRO A 134 -6.24 17.90 -6.24
N LEU A 135 -6.80 17.46 -5.11
CA LEU A 135 -6.81 16.03 -4.72
C LEU A 135 -7.80 15.19 -5.55
N ASP A 136 -8.96 15.74 -5.87
CA ASP A 136 -9.98 15.09 -6.69
C ASP A 136 -9.59 15.03 -8.17
N ARG A 137 -8.90 16.07 -8.66
CA ARG A 137 -8.52 16.25 -10.07
C ARG A 137 -7.06 16.74 -10.25
N PRO A 138 -6.04 15.91 -9.96
CA PRO A 138 -4.64 16.34 -10.05
C PRO A 138 -4.24 16.90 -11.42
N PHE A 139 -4.82 16.34 -12.48
CA PHE A 139 -4.63 16.75 -13.87
C PHE A 139 -5.11 18.18 -14.18
N SER A 140 -5.92 18.80 -13.32
CA SER A 140 -6.37 20.18 -13.49
C SER A 140 -5.47 21.22 -12.80
N ALA A 141 -4.35 20.80 -12.18
CA ALA A 141 -3.40 21.74 -11.60
C ALA A 141 -2.83 22.69 -12.67
N LYS A 142 -2.55 23.95 -12.32
CA LYS A 142 -2.09 24.98 -13.27
C LYS A 142 -0.86 24.56 -14.09
N LYS A 143 0.03 23.76 -13.50
CA LYS A 143 1.25 23.23 -14.12
C LYS A 143 1.19 21.71 -14.36
N ALA A 144 -0.01 21.12 -14.39
CA ALA A 144 -0.18 19.67 -14.46
C ALA A 144 0.60 19.06 -15.63
N ARG A 145 0.46 19.59 -16.85
CA ARG A 145 1.20 19.08 -18.03
C ARG A 145 2.72 19.16 -17.90
N GLU A 146 3.24 20.23 -17.29
CA GLU A 146 4.68 20.39 -17.05
C GLU A 146 5.17 19.36 -16.04
N TRP A 147 4.48 19.22 -14.90
CA TRP A 147 4.88 18.30 -13.84
C TRP A 147 4.67 16.84 -14.22
N ASP A 148 3.64 16.53 -15.00
CA ASP A 148 3.34 15.17 -15.43
C ASP A 148 4.25 14.71 -16.58
N ALA A 149 4.84 15.64 -17.34
CA ALA A 149 5.79 15.30 -18.42
C ALA A 149 7.21 14.96 -17.91
N MET A 150 7.46 15.01 -16.59
CA MET A 150 8.76 14.71 -16.01
C MET A 150 8.65 13.68 -14.88
N THR A 151 9.75 12.96 -14.67
CA THR A 151 9.89 12.03 -13.54
C THR A 151 10.27 12.77 -12.27
N VAL A 152 10.08 12.13 -11.12
CA VAL A 152 10.63 12.61 -9.83
C VAL A 152 12.15 12.73 -9.91
N GLU A 153 12.83 11.81 -10.59
CA GLU A 153 14.27 11.86 -10.85
C GLU A 153 14.68 13.14 -11.60
N THR A 154 13.99 13.44 -12.70
CA THR A 154 14.26 14.64 -13.51
C THR A 154 14.08 15.91 -12.69
N TRP A 155 13.02 15.96 -11.88
CA TRP A 155 12.82 17.08 -10.98
C TRP A 155 13.92 17.15 -9.91
N LYS A 156 14.27 16.03 -9.27
CA LYS A 156 15.31 15.94 -8.24
C LYS A 156 16.66 16.46 -8.75
N GLN A 157 17.12 16.01 -9.92
CA GLN A 157 18.42 16.44 -10.48
C GLN A 157 18.50 17.95 -10.73
N ASN A 158 17.37 18.58 -11.08
CA ASN A 158 17.30 20.03 -11.34
C ASN A 158 17.14 20.88 -10.07
N ASN A 159 16.75 20.28 -8.94
CA ASN A 159 16.33 21.03 -7.76
C ASN A 159 17.15 20.72 -6.51
N VAL A 160 17.71 19.52 -6.37
CA VAL A 160 18.52 19.12 -5.22
C VAL A 160 20.00 19.31 -5.57
N ARG A 161 20.74 20.05 -4.75
CA ARG A 161 22.10 20.49 -5.05
C ARG A 161 23.16 19.51 -4.57
N THR A 162 22.99 18.89 -3.41
CA THR A 162 24.00 18.01 -2.82
C THR A 162 23.71 16.54 -3.10
N ALA A 163 24.77 15.76 -3.33
CA ALA A 163 24.65 14.33 -3.59
C ALA A 163 23.97 13.58 -2.43
N LYS A 164 24.35 13.89 -1.17
CA LYS A 164 23.75 13.25 0.01
C LYS A 164 22.27 13.61 0.20
N ALA A 165 21.85 14.83 -0.14
CA ALA A 165 20.43 15.19 -0.12
C ALA A 165 19.65 14.44 -1.22
N ARG A 166 20.25 14.22 -2.40
CA ARG A 166 19.66 13.38 -3.46
C ARG A 166 19.47 11.93 -2.97
N THR A 167 20.49 11.33 -2.37
CA THR A 167 20.40 9.98 -1.81
C THR A 167 19.32 9.88 -0.73
N ALA A 168 19.25 10.85 0.19
CA ALA A 168 18.19 10.88 1.21
C ALA A 168 16.78 11.01 0.61
N PHE A 169 16.65 11.82 -0.45
CA PHE A 169 15.39 11.97 -1.17
C PHE A 169 14.99 10.66 -1.89
N ASP A 170 15.96 9.95 -2.48
CA ASP A 170 15.75 8.65 -3.13
C ASP A 170 15.25 7.59 -2.14
N PHE A 171 15.82 7.56 -0.93
CA PHE A 171 15.31 6.69 0.13
C PHE A 171 13.85 6.96 0.45
N ALA A 172 13.46 8.23 0.60
CA ALA A 172 12.08 8.58 0.89
C ALA A 172 11.14 8.17 -0.25
N VAL A 173 11.51 8.41 -1.51
CA VAL A 173 10.67 8.02 -2.66
C VAL A 173 10.49 6.50 -2.70
N ARG A 174 11.57 5.72 -2.53
CA ARG A 174 11.50 4.25 -2.48
C ARG A 174 10.68 3.76 -1.31
N ALA A 175 10.82 4.37 -0.13
CA ALA A 175 10.05 4.01 1.06
C ALA A 175 8.55 4.31 0.91
N ILE A 176 8.17 5.32 0.11
CA ILE A 176 6.78 5.70 -0.10
C ILE A 176 6.12 4.87 -1.21
N PHE A 177 6.82 4.60 -2.31
CA PHE A 177 6.24 3.98 -3.51
C PHE A 177 6.69 2.54 -3.76
N ALA A 178 7.76 2.08 -3.11
CA ALA A 178 8.48 0.87 -3.49
C ALA A 178 8.85 0.87 -4.99
N ALA A 179 9.21 2.05 -5.51
CA ALA A 179 9.56 2.29 -6.91
C ALA A 179 10.71 3.31 -6.99
N GLU A 180 11.38 3.35 -8.13
CA GLU A 180 12.48 4.27 -8.37
C GLU A 180 11.97 5.67 -8.75
N PRO A 181 12.68 6.75 -8.37
CA PRO A 181 12.31 8.12 -8.74
C PRO A 181 12.18 8.35 -10.25
N ASN A 182 12.85 7.56 -11.08
CA ASN A 182 12.78 7.65 -12.54
C ASN A 182 11.51 6.99 -13.12
N GLU A 183 10.75 6.22 -12.33
CA GLU A 183 9.52 5.55 -12.75
C GLU A 183 8.28 6.41 -12.49
N VAL A 184 8.33 7.30 -11.50
CA VAL A 184 7.16 8.03 -10.98
C VAL A 184 7.03 9.41 -11.63
N SER A 185 5.82 9.77 -12.10
CA SER A 185 5.48 11.14 -12.53
C SER A 185 5.68 12.13 -11.38
N PHE A 186 6.29 13.29 -11.65
CA PHE A 186 6.42 14.32 -10.63
C PHE A 186 5.05 14.91 -10.23
N LEU A 187 4.08 14.98 -11.14
CA LEU A 187 2.70 15.35 -10.77
C LEU A 187 2.08 14.31 -9.82
N HIS A 188 2.27 13.01 -10.09
CA HIS A 188 1.76 11.95 -9.22
C HIS A 188 2.40 12.02 -7.83
N PHE A 189 3.71 12.25 -7.75
CA PHE A 189 4.42 12.45 -6.49
C PHE A 189 3.87 13.64 -5.69
N LEU A 190 3.63 14.79 -6.33
CA LEU A 190 3.04 15.96 -5.66
C LEU A 190 1.60 15.70 -5.19
N PHE A 191 0.80 14.99 -5.97
CA PHE A 191 -0.53 14.54 -5.56
C PHE A 191 -0.44 13.65 -4.31
N TYR A 192 0.44 12.64 -4.33
CA TYR A 192 0.59 11.68 -3.24
C TYR A 192 1.06 12.36 -1.95
N VAL A 193 2.04 13.27 -2.05
CA VAL A 193 2.49 14.10 -0.93
C VAL A 193 1.34 14.92 -0.35
N ARG A 194 0.51 15.54 -1.21
CA ARG A 194 -0.65 16.30 -0.74
C ARG A 194 -1.69 15.38 -0.09
N SER A 195 -1.98 14.22 -0.66
CA SER A 195 -2.99 13.30 -0.14
C SER A 195 -2.61 12.72 1.22
N GLY A 196 -1.32 12.54 1.49
CA GLY A 196 -0.79 12.09 2.79
C GLY A 196 -0.51 13.21 3.80
N GLY A 197 -0.93 14.45 3.54
CA GLY A 197 -0.78 15.56 4.48
C GLY A 197 0.61 16.21 4.54
N GLY A 198 1.52 15.86 3.62
CA GLY A 198 2.86 16.46 3.50
C GLY A 198 3.98 15.42 3.47
N PHE A 199 5.15 15.84 2.99
CA PHE A 199 6.26 14.91 2.72
C PHE A 199 6.77 14.24 4.00
N MET A 200 6.99 15.02 5.06
CA MET A 200 7.49 14.48 6.33
C MET A 200 6.49 13.54 7.00
N ARG A 201 5.17 13.79 6.86
CA ARG A 201 4.14 12.91 7.43
C ARG A 201 4.19 11.53 6.79
N LEU A 202 4.42 11.44 5.48
CA LEU A 202 4.56 10.16 4.77
C LEU A 202 5.83 9.39 5.16
N ALA A 203 6.89 10.09 5.57
CA ALA A 203 8.24 9.54 5.74
C ALA A 203 8.73 9.44 7.20
N SER A 204 7.84 9.61 8.19
CA SER A 204 8.23 9.65 9.61
C SER A 204 7.40 8.72 10.50
N ILE A 205 8.03 8.25 11.58
CA ILE A 205 7.33 7.57 12.67
C ILE A 205 6.61 8.59 13.58
N PRO A 206 7.29 9.49 14.34
CA PRO A 206 6.58 10.50 15.13
C PRO A 206 5.74 11.43 14.26
N GLU A 207 4.47 11.63 14.64
CA GLU A 207 3.50 12.49 13.95
C GLU A 207 3.29 12.14 12.47
N GLY A 208 3.65 10.91 12.10
CA GLY A 208 3.71 10.44 10.72
C GLY A 208 2.98 9.13 10.49
N ALA A 209 3.08 8.64 9.26
CA ALA A 209 2.31 7.49 8.77
C ALA A 209 2.71 6.16 9.40
N GLN A 210 3.87 6.10 10.07
CA GLN A 210 4.39 4.90 10.74
C GLN A 210 4.25 4.93 12.27
N GLN A 211 3.41 5.81 12.82
CA GLN A 211 3.36 6.08 14.27
C GLN A 211 2.83 4.91 15.11
N GLU A 212 1.81 4.20 14.62
CA GLU A 212 1.13 3.15 15.38
C GLU A 212 0.97 1.88 14.55
N ARG A 213 0.80 0.76 15.25
CA ARG A 213 0.48 -0.58 14.74
C ARG A 213 -0.73 -1.13 15.48
N PHE A 214 -1.31 -2.21 14.97
CA PHE A 214 -2.45 -2.89 15.59
C PHE A 214 -2.00 -4.08 16.45
N VAL A 215 -2.53 -4.19 17.66
CA VAL A 215 -2.35 -5.39 18.49
C VAL A 215 -3.06 -6.56 17.78
N GLY A 216 -2.32 -7.63 17.48
CA GLY A 216 -2.82 -8.80 16.73
C GLY A 216 -2.77 -8.67 15.20
N GLY A 217 -2.25 -7.58 14.66
CA GLY A 217 -2.06 -7.37 13.22
C GLY A 217 -3.21 -6.65 12.51
N ALA A 218 -2.89 -6.01 11.39
CA ALA A 218 -3.82 -5.15 10.64
C ALA A 218 -4.88 -5.93 9.84
N GLN A 219 -4.66 -7.21 9.55
CA GLN A 219 -5.64 -8.02 8.82
C GLN A 219 -6.95 -8.20 9.61
N GLN A 220 -6.91 -8.13 10.95
CA GLN A 220 -8.09 -8.24 11.81
C GLN A 220 -9.20 -7.24 11.47
N LEU A 221 -8.85 -6.05 10.96
CA LEU A 221 -9.84 -5.09 10.46
C LEU A 221 -10.73 -5.72 9.38
N SER A 222 -10.13 -6.50 8.48
CA SER A 222 -10.84 -7.19 7.41
C SER A 222 -11.53 -8.46 7.90
N ASP A 223 -10.89 -9.20 8.80
CA ASP A 223 -11.45 -10.44 9.34
C ASP A 223 -12.77 -10.15 10.09
N VAL A 224 -12.77 -9.17 11.02
CA VAL A 224 -13.98 -8.78 11.77
C VAL A 224 -15.08 -8.24 10.83
N MET A 225 -14.71 -7.40 9.86
CA MET A 225 -15.67 -6.89 8.86
C MET A 225 -16.29 -8.01 8.01
N ALA A 226 -15.52 -9.05 7.69
CA ALA A 226 -16.00 -10.19 6.94
C ALA A 226 -16.92 -11.07 7.79
N ASP A 227 -16.59 -11.29 9.07
CA ASP A 227 -17.42 -12.04 10.02
C ASP A 227 -18.80 -11.39 10.19
N GLU A 228 -18.88 -10.06 10.27
CA GLU A 228 -20.15 -9.33 10.33
C GLU A 228 -21.01 -9.50 9.07
N LEU A 229 -20.38 -9.57 7.89
CA LEU A 229 -21.06 -9.78 6.61
C LEU A 229 -21.49 -11.25 6.42
N GLY A 230 -20.80 -12.18 7.10
CA GLY A 230 -21.08 -13.60 7.12
C GLY A 230 -20.96 -14.25 5.73
N ASP A 231 -21.97 -15.01 5.35
CA ASP A 231 -22.01 -15.78 4.11
C ASP A 231 -22.06 -14.93 2.82
N ARG A 232 -22.21 -13.61 2.96
CA ARG A 232 -22.08 -12.66 1.83
C ARG A 232 -20.67 -12.58 1.28
N VAL A 233 -19.65 -12.94 2.07
CA VAL A 233 -18.27 -13.00 1.61
C VAL A 233 -17.98 -14.38 1.03
N ARG A 234 -17.72 -14.43 -0.28
CA ARG A 234 -17.40 -15.65 -1.03
C ARG A 234 -15.91 -15.64 -1.39
N LEU A 235 -15.14 -16.42 -0.63
CA LEU A 235 -13.71 -16.67 -0.89
C LEU A 235 -13.53 -17.66 -2.05
N GLU A 236 -12.35 -17.68 -2.66
CA GLU A 236 -12.02 -18.53 -3.82
C GLU A 236 -12.97 -18.33 -5.03
N HIS A 237 -13.48 -17.12 -5.19
CA HIS A 237 -14.33 -16.67 -6.30
C HIS A 237 -13.61 -15.62 -7.16
N PRO A 238 -12.50 -15.98 -7.84
CA PRO A 238 -11.80 -15.04 -8.70
C PRO A 238 -12.70 -14.62 -9.86
N VAL A 239 -12.99 -13.32 -9.94
CA VAL A 239 -13.78 -12.75 -11.05
C VAL A 239 -12.96 -12.78 -12.33
N ARG A 240 -13.52 -13.37 -13.38
CA ARG A 240 -12.92 -13.50 -14.70
C ARG A 240 -13.54 -12.58 -15.74
N ALA A 241 -14.85 -12.36 -15.66
CA ALA A 241 -15.54 -11.50 -16.60
C ALA A 241 -16.65 -10.67 -15.92
N ILE A 242 -16.87 -9.46 -16.43
CA ILE A 242 -17.97 -8.57 -16.07
C ILE A 242 -18.66 -8.12 -17.36
N GLU A 243 -19.90 -8.58 -17.54
CA GLU A 243 -20.76 -8.21 -18.65
C GLU A 243 -21.84 -7.24 -18.12
N GLN A 244 -22.20 -6.21 -18.86
CA GLN A 244 -23.27 -5.28 -18.47
C GLN A 244 -24.20 -4.94 -19.63
N ASP A 245 -25.47 -4.75 -19.31
CA ASP A 245 -26.55 -4.41 -20.23
C ASP A 245 -27.50 -3.37 -19.60
N ASP A 246 -28.63 -3.11 -20.27
CA ASP A 246 -29.62 -2.13 -19.83
C ASP A 246 -30.27 -2.49 -18.49
N ASP A 247 -30.26 -3.76 -18.08
CA ASP A 247 -30.95 -4.26 -16.89
C ASP A 247 -30.00 -4.55 -15.71
N GLY A 248 -28.68 -4.63 -15.93
CA GLY A 248 -27.75 -4.97 -14.84
C GLY A 248 -26.36 -5.40 -15.28
N VAL A 249 -25.67 -6.10 -14.38
CA VAL A 249 -24.33 -6.66 -14.56
C VAL A 249 -24.32 -8.15 -14.26
N THR A 250 -23.64 -8.93 -15.11
CA THR A 250 -23.37 -10.35 -14.93
C THR A 250 -21.89 -10.53 -14.64
N VAL A 251 -21.56 -11.08 -13.46
CA VAL A 251 -20.18 -11.29 -13.01
C VAL A 251 -19.89 -12.79 -13.00
N ARG A 252 -18.87 -13.21 -13.73
CA ARG A 252 -18.48 -14.62 -13.85
C ARG A 252 -17.21 -14.89 -13.07
N THR A 253 -17.24 -15.93 -12.25
CA THR A 253 -16.08 -16.46 -11.53
C THR A 253 -15.75 -17.87 -12.04
N ASP A 254 -14.68 -18.47 -11.52
CA ASP A 254 -14.36 -19.88 -11.84
C ASP A 254 -15.41 -20.86 -11.28
N ALA A 255 -16.15 -20.47 -10.24
CA ALA A 255 -17.09 -21.33 -9.51
C ALA A 255 -18.56 -21.07 -9.86
N ALA A 256 -18.94 -19.81 -10.13
CA ALA A 256 -20.35 -19.43 -10.27
C ALA A 256 -20.52 -18.17 -11.14
N THR A 257 -21.78 -17.87 -11.48
CA THR A 257 -22.18 -16.63 -12.14
C THR A 257 -23.19 -15.88 -11.28
N PHE A 258 -22.97 -14.57 -11.13
CA PHE A 258 -23.78 -13.68 -10.29
C PHE A 258 -24.42 -12.60 -11.16
N ARG A 259 -25.64 -12.19 -10.81
CA ARG A 259 -26.35 -11.09 -11.46
C ARG A 259 -26.69 -10.01 -10.44
N ALA A 260 -26.45 -8.75 -10.79
CA ALA A 260 -26.78 -7.61 -9.93
C ALA A 260 -27.18 -6.36 -10.72
N ALA A 261 -27.68 -5.34 -10.04
CA ALA A 261 -27.98 -4.05 -10.66
C ALA A 261 -26.71 -3.25 -10.95
N ARG A 262 -25.71 -3.36 -10.07
CA ARG A 262 -24.41 -2.65 -10.12
C ARG A 262 -23.28 -3.51 -9.55
N VAL A 263 -22.04 -3.18 -9.92
CA VAL A 263 -20.83 -3.81 -9.36
C VAL A 263 -19.82 -2.75 -8.91
N ILE A 264 -19.23 -2.96 -7.75
CA ILE A 264 -18.06 -2.21 -7.26
C ILE A 264 -16.83 -3.07 -7.44
N VAL A 265 -15.86 -2.62 -8.24
CA VAL A 265 -14.58 -3.28 -8.43
C VAL A 265 -13.56 -2.63 -7.49
N ALA A 266 -13.15 -3.33 -6.44
CA ALA A 266 -12.33 -2.83 -5.33
C ALA A 266 -10.90 -3.42 -5.30
N ILE A 267 -10.34 -3.71 -6.48
CA ILE A 267 -9.00 -4.28 -6.68
C ILE A 267 -8.05 -3.26 -7.33
N PRO A 268 -6.70 -3.44 -7.24
CA PRO A 268 -5.74 -2.56 -7.89
C PRO A 268 -6.01 -2.32 -9.39
N PRO A 269 -5.82 -1.10 -9.92
CA PRO A 269 -6.09 -0.78 -11.33
C PRO A 269 -5.38 -1.69 -12.35
N THR A 270 -4.18 -2.19 -12.05
CA THR A 270 -3.48 -3.16 -12.90
C THR A 270 -4.16 -4.52 -12.97
N LEU A 271 -4.92 -4.91 -11.94
CA LEU A 271 -5.69 -6.16 -11.91
C LEU A 271 -7.05 -6.00 -12.57
N CYS A 272 -7.63 -4.80 -12.55
CA CYS A 272 -8.84 -4.51 -13.32
C CYS A 272 -8.65 -4.86 -14.80
N GLY A 273 -7.49 -4.58 -15.38
CA GLY A 273 -7.18 -4.92 -16.78
C GLY A 273 -7.04 -6.42 -17.08
N ARG A 274 -7.21 -7.30 -16.08
CA ARG A 274 -7.16 -8.76 -16.23
C ARG A 274 -8.53 -9.43 -16.16
N ILE A 275 -9.59 -8.64 -16.05
CA ILE A 275 -10.97 -9.07 -16.14
C ILE A 275 -11.45 -8.80 -17.56
N ASP A 276 -12.17 -9.75 -18.16
CA ASP A 276 -12.81 -9.54 -19.45
C ASP A 276 -14.08 -8.70 -19.28
N TYR A 277 -14.26 -7.66 -20.10
CA TYR A 277 -15.42 -6.78 -20.04
C TYR A 277 -16.26 -6.85 -21.31
N THR A 278 -17.59 -6.90 -21.17
CA THR A 278 -18.52 -6.81 -22.30
C THR A 278 -19.66 -5.81 -21.98
N PRO A 279 -19.86 -4.74 -22.76
CA PRO A 279 -18.97 -4.25 -23.83
C PRO A 279 -17.57 -3.90 -23.29
N GLU A 280 -16.60 -3.76 -24.19
CA GLU A 280 -15.22 -3.43 -23.82
C GLU A 280 -15.14 -2.11 -23.04
N LEU A 281 -14.17 -2.00 -22.13
CA LEU A 281 -13.96 -0.75 -21.40
C LEU A 281 -13.63 0.41 -22.35
N PRO A 282 -14.07 1.65 -22.04
CA PRO A 282 -13.65 2.82 -22.78
C PRO A 282 -12.13 2.90 -22.87
N ALA A 283 -11.59 3.25 -24.04
CA ALA A 283 -10.14 3.21 -24.31
C ALA A 283 -9.28 3.94 -23.27
N ARG A 284 -9.79 5.04 -22.68
CA ARG A 284 -9.09 5.78 -21.61
C ARG A 284 -8.93 4.93 -20.35
N ARG A 285 -9.96 4.17 -19.96
CA ARG A 285 -9.95 3.27 -18.80
C ARG A 285 -9.08 2.04 -19.07
N ASP A 286 -9.23 1.42 -20.23
CA ASP A 286 -8.38 0.28 -20.62
C ASP A 286 -6.89 0.65 -20.57
N GLN A 287 -6.50 1.76 -21.21
CA GLN A 287 -5.12 2.26 -21.16
C GLN A 287 -4.63 2.59 -19.74
N LEU A 288 -5.51 3.02 -18.84
CA LEU A 288 -5.14 3.32 -17.46
C LEU A 288 -4.67 2.05 -16.74
N THR A 289 -5.37 0.92 -16.93
CA THR A 289 -5.03 -0.36 -16.30
C THR A 289 -3.63 -0.85 -16.69
N GLN A 290 -3.16 -0.48 -17.88
CA GLN A 290 -1.83 -0.82 -18.39
C GLN A 290 -0.73 0.14 -17.93
N ARG A 291 -1.11 1.33 -17.44
CA ARG A 291 -0.18 2.44 -17.12
C ARG A 291 -0.26 2.90 -15.68
N MET A 292 -0.70 2.02 -14.79
CA MET A 292 -0.67 2.22 -13.35
C MET A 292 -0.10 0.99 -12.65
N PRO A 293 1.21 0.70 -12.84
CA PRO A 293 1.87 -0.46 -12.23
C PRO A 293 1.90 -0.31 -10.70
N MET A 294 2.02 -1.45 -10.03
CA MET A 294 2.24 -1.50 -8.58
C MET A 294 3.72 -1.29 -8.24
N GLY A 295 3.97 -0.77 -7.03
CA GLY A 295 5.29 -0.82 -6.42
C GLY A 295 5.83 -2.24 -6.25
N SER A 296 7.15 -2.37 -6.14
CA SER A 296 7.89 -3.63 -6.03
C SER A 296 8.48 -3.77 -4.63
N VAL A 297 7.94 -4.69 -3.81
CA VAL A 297 8.43 -4.89 -2.44
C VAL A 297 8.43 -6.36 -2.00
N ILE A 298 9.51 -6.75 -1.32
CA ILE A 298 9.55 -7.97 -0.49
C ILE A 298 9.67 -7.50 0.96
N LYS A 299 8.71 -7.87 1.79
CA LYS A 299 8.73 -7.60 3.23
C LYS A 299 9.23 -8.83 3.96
N CYS A 300 10.28 -8.67 4.77
CA CYS A 300 10.97 -9.75 5.47
C CYS A 300 10.94 -9.46 6.97
N ILE A 301 10.60 -10.47 7.78
CA ILE A 301 10.55 -10.38 9.24
C ILE A 301 11.39 -11.51 9.83
N ALA A 302 12.26 -11.14 10.77
CA ALA A 302 13.05 -12.09 11.56
C ALA A 302 12.70 -11.93 13.04
N ALA A 303 12.17 -12.98 13.66
CA ALA A 303 11.84 -13.04 15.08
C ALA A 303 13.03 -13.57 15.89
N TYR A 304 13.22 -13.07 17.11
CA TYR A 304 14.34 -13.37 17.98
C TYR A 304 13.88 -13.60 19.42
N LYS A 305 14.75 -14.21 20.23
CA LYS A 305 14.47 -14.48 21.65
C LYS A 305 14.35 -13.23 22.52
N ARG A 306 15.02 -12.14 22.12
CA ARG A 306 15.04 -10.85 22.81
C ARG A 306 15.38 -9.74 21.83
N PRO A 307 14.99 -8.49 22.09
CA PRO A 307 15.29 -7.36 21.21
C PRO A 307 16.73 -6.85 21.43
N PHE A 308 17.72 -7.64 21.04
CA PHE A 308 19.15 -7.36 21.31
C PHE A 308 19.65 -6.02 20.76
N TRP A 309 19.01 -5.50 19.70
CA TRP A 309 19.30 -4.16 19.17
C TRP A 309 18.87 -3.06 20.15
N ARG A 310 17.73 -3.22 20.84
CA ARG A 310 17.29 -2.29 21.88
C ARG A 310 18.27 -2.28 23.05
N ASP A 311 18.74 -3.47 23.48
CA ASP A 311 19.74 -3.61 24.54
C ASP A 311 21.07 -2.92 24.19
N ALA A 312 21.43 -2.90 22.90
CA ALA A 312 22.58 -2.18 22.36
C ALA A 312 22.30 -0.68 22.08
N GLY A 313 21.13 -0.17 22.47
CA GLY A 313 20.73 1.23 22.34
C GLY A 313 20.37 1.66 20.91
N TYR A 314 19.90 0.75 20.07
CA TYR A 314 19.38 1.02 18.74
C TYR A 314 17.85 1.01 18.70
N SER A 315 17.27 1.81 17.83
CA SER A 315 15.82 1.86 17.61
C SER A 315 15.28 0.73 16.72
N GLY A 316 16.17 -0.04 16.09
CA GLY A 316 15.81 -0.98 15.01
C GLY A 316 15.62 -0.32 13.64
N GLU A 317 15.60 1.01 13.56
CA GLU A 317 15.54 1.72 12.27
C GLU A 317 16.87 1.62 11.53
N MET A 318 16.80 1.17 10.27
CA MET A 318 17.95 1.13 9.37
C MET A 318 17.62 1.60 7.95
N LEU A 319 18.57 2.28 7.34
CA LEU A 319 18.56 2.68 5.93
C LEU A 319 19.84 2.20 5.24
N ALA A 320 19.73 1.70 4.01
CA ALA A 320 20.90 1.30 3.23
C ALA A 320 20.73 1.62 1.75
N ASP A 321 21.74 2.23 1.14
CA ASP A 321 21.79 2.54 -0.30
C ASP A 321 22.05 1.30 -1.17
N THR A 322 22.61 0.27 -0.56
CA THR A 322 23.04 -0.99 -1.14
C THR A 322 22.75 -2.12 -0.16
N GLY A 323 22.75 -3.36 -0.64
CA GLY A 323 22.47 -4.54 0.19
C GLY A 323 21.07 -5.08 0.00
N ALA A 324 20.73 -6.12 0.76
CA ALA A 324 19.45 -6.82 0.59
C ALA A 324 18.26 -5.98 1.08
N ILE A 325 18.40 -5.31 2.23
CA ILE A 325 17.36 -4.48 2.85
C ILE A 325 17.74 -2.99 2.70
N GLN A 326 16.85 -2.19 2.12
CA GLN A 326 17.06 -0.74 1.99
C GLN A 326 16.41 0.07 3.13
N LEU A 327 15.42 -0.51 3.79
CA LEU A 327 14.67 0.10 4.90
C LEU A 327 14.31 -0.97 5.92
N GLY A 328 14.51 -0.72 7.20
CA GLY A 328 14.10 -1.64 8.26
C GLY A 328 13.69 -0.90 9.53
N PHE A 329 12.91 -1.57 10.37
CA PHE A 329 12.39 -1.06 11.62
C PHE A 329 12.37 -2.16 12.69
N ASP A 330 12.23 -1.73 13.94
CA ASP A 330 11.77 -2.60 15.02
C ASP A 330 10.34 -3.08 14.74
N ASP A 331 10.09 -4.37 14.93
CA ASP A 331 8.79 -5.00 14.73
C ASP A 331 8.30 -5.75 15.97
N CYS A 332 8.84 -5.45 17.16
CA CYS A 332 8.44 -6.13 18.38
C CYS A 332 6.97 -5.91 18.74
N SER A 333 6.44 -6.82 19.56
CA SER A 333 5.11 -6.69 20.16
C SER A 333 5.00 -5.46 21.06
N HIS A 334 3.74 -5.04 21.28
CA HIS A 334 3.38 -3.90 22.13
C HIS A 334 3.95 -3.97 23.56
N ASP A 335 4.09 -5.18 24.10
CA ASP A 335 4.66 -5.47 25.42
C ASP A 335 6.16 -5.85 25.38
N GLY A 336 6.76 -5.93 24.19
CA GLY A 336 8.15 -6.31 23.97
C GLY A 336 8.48 -7.78 24.25
N SER A 337 7.48 -8.63 24.51
CA SER A 337 7.68 -10.07 24.77
C SER A 337 8.08 -10.85 23.52
N HIS A 338 7.70 -10.38 22.33
CA HIS A 338 8.08 -10.94 21.04
C HIS A 338 8.98 -9.95 20.32
N ALA A 339 10.25 -10.33 20.12
CA ALA A 339 11.23 -9.48 19.46
C ALA A 339 11.30 -9.79 17.97
N ALA A 340 11.15 -8.77 17.12
CA ALA A 340 11.31 -8.95 15.68
C ALA A 340 11.91 -7.71 15.02
N LEU A 341 12.63 -7.93 13.92
CA LEU A 341 13.04 -6.88 12.98
C LEU A 341 12.29 -7.08 11.66
N VAL A 342 11.81 -5.98 11.10
CA VAL A 342 11.23 -5.95 9.75
C VAL A 342 12.18 -5.24 8.80
N GLY A 343 12.33 -5.78 7.59
CA GLY A 343 13.13 -5.23 6.52
C GLY A 343 12.37 -5.24 5.19
N PHE A 344 12.66 -4.26 4.35
CA PHE A 344 12.08 -4.12 3.02
C PHE A 344 13.16 -4.15 1.94
N MET A 345 12.98 -5.03 0.97
CA MET A 345 13.57 -4.91 -0.37
C MET A 345 12.60 -4.09 -1.21
N LEU A 346 13.04 -3.02 -1.84
CA LEU A 346 12.20 -2.00 -2.49
C LEU A 346 12.66 -1.74 -3.93
N GLY A 347 11.71 -1.46 -4.82
CA GLY A 347 11.97 -0.97 -6.17
C GLY A 347 12.76 -1.95 -7.02
N GLU A 348 13.83 -1.46 -7.65
CA GLU A 348 14.70 -2.27 -8.50
C GLU A 348 15.32 -3.45 -7.75
N ASN A 349 15.76 -3.22 -6.51
CA ASN A 349 16.33 -4.27 -5.67
C ASN A 349 15.32 -5.42 -5.44
N ALA A 350 14.05 -5.13 -5.15
CA ALA A 350 13.04 -6.17 -4.98
C ALA A 350 12.84 -7.01 -6.26
N ARG A 351 12.89 -6.37 -7.44
CA ARG A 351 12.82 -7.04 -8.75
C ARG A 351 14.03 -7.93 -9.04
N GLU A 352 15.19 -7.62 -8.48
CA GLU A 352 16.36 -8.50 -8.56
C GLU A 352 16.28 -9.69 -7.59
N TRP A 353 15.74 -9.49 -6.39
CA TRP A 353 15.68 -10.52 -5.35
C TRP A 353 14.49 -11.48 -5.49
N THR A 354 13.38 -11.07 -6.12
CA THR A 354 12.20 -11.94 -6.35
C THR A 354 12.58 -13.20 -7.13
N ALA A 355 13.52 -13.11 -8.07
CA ALA A 355 13.97 -14.24 -8.90
C ALA A 355 14.84 -15.26 -8.14
N ARG A 356 15.30 -14.93 -6.92
CA ARG A 356 16.18 -15.80 -6.13
C ARG A 356 15.38 -16.74 -5.23
N PRO A 357 15.92 -17.90 -4.82
CA PRO A 357 15.25 -18.75 -3.84
C PRO A 357 15.09 -18.07 -2.47
N GLU A 358 14.05 -18.43 -1.73
CA GLU A 358 13.77 -17.90 -0.39
C GLU A 358 14.96 -18.06 0.58
N ASP A 359 15.63 -19.22 0.58
CA ASP A 359 16.81 -19.42 1.43
C ASP A 359 17.94 -18.43 1.15
N ALA A 360 18.14 -18.05 -0.12
CA ALA A 360 19.14 -17.07 -0.51
C ALA A 360 18.74 -15.66 -0.08
N ARG A 361 17.45 -15.31 -0.18
CA ARG A 361 16.91 -14.05 0.37
C ARG A 361 17.07 -14.00 1.88
N ARG A 362 16.62 -15.04 2.59
CA ARG A 362 16.76 -15.18 4.04
C ARG A 362 18.20 -14.95 4.50
N GLN A 363 19.17 -15.65 3.90
CA GLN A 363 20.58 -15.49 4.26
C GLN A 363 21.06 -14.05 4.08
N ALA A 364 20.66 -13.40 2.98
CA ALA A 364 21.04 -12.02 2.69
C ALA A 364 20.40 -11.03 3.67
N VAL A 365 19.12 -11.23 4.03
CA VAL A 365 18.41 -10.39 5.02
C VAL A 365 19.07 -10.50 6.38
N LEU A 366 19.35 -11.72 6.86
CA LEU A 366 19.97 -11.92 8.17
C LEU A 366 21.41 -11.39 8.21
N ALA A 367 22.17 -11.53 7.10
CA ALA A 367 23.49 -10.92 6.98
C ALA A 367 23.42 -9.39 7.03
N GLU A 368 22.41 -8.79 6.40
CA GLU A 368 22.19 -7.34 6.43
C GLU A 368 21.84 -6.88 7.86
N PHE A 369 20.89 -7.54 8.53
CA PHE A 369 20.58 -7.24 9.94
C PHE A 369 21.81 -7.41 10.84
N ALA A 370 22.64 -8.43 10.60
CA ALA A 370 23.86 -8.64 11.37
C ALA A 370 24.89 -7.54 11.16
N ARG A 371 24.99 -7.02 9.93
CA ARG A 371 25.85 -5.88 9.59
C ARG A 371 25.48 -4.63 10.39
N PHE A 372 24.18 -4.41 10.63
CA PHE A 372 23.68 -3.24 11.36
C PHE A 372 23.65 -3.42 12.88
N PHE A 373 23.23 -4.60 13.36
CA PHE A 373 22.86 -4.80 14.76
C PHE A 373 23.69 -5.87 15.49
N GLY A 374 24.62 -6.54 14.78
CA GLY A 374 25.54 -7.53 15.35
C GLY A 374 25.14 -8.98 15.06
N SER A 375 26.07 -9.91 15.33
CA SER A 375 25.98 -11.31 14.91
C SER A 375 24.79 -12.10 15.47
N GLU A 376 24.14 -11.62 16.53
CA GLU A 376 22.91 -12.23 17.06
C GLU A 376 21.78 -12.26 16.01
N ALA A 377 21.77 -11.31 15.08
CA ALA A 377 20.82 -11.27 13.96
C ALA A 377 20.93 -12.49 13.02
N LEU A 378 22.06 -13.21 13.03
CA LEU A 378 22.23 -14.41 12.19
C LEU A 378 21.45 -15.62 12.73
N SER A 379 20.89 -15.54 13.92
CA SER A 379 20.23 -16.66 14.61
C SER A 379 18.79 -16.32 15.02
N PRO A 380 17.89 -16.06 14.06
CA PRO A 380 16.48 -15.85 14.36
C PRO A 380 15.83 -17.13 14.90
N VAL A 381 14.83 -16.97 15.75
CA VAL A 381 13.92 -18.05 16.16
C VAL A 381 13.07 -18.47 14.96
N GLU A 382 12.56 -17.50 14.22
CA GLU A 382 11.74 -17.73 13.03
C GLU A 382 11.99 -16.63 11.99
N TYR A 383 11.84 -16.97 10.71
CA TYR A 383 11.91 -16.04 9.59
C TYR A 383 10.66 -16.20 8.73
N ALA A 384 10.10 -15.08 8.29
CA ALA A 384 8.99 -15.06 7.35
C ALA A 384 9.18 -13.93 6.34
N GLU A 385 8.73 -14.13 5.12
CA GLU A 385 8.71 -13.08 4.11
C GLU A 385 7.44 -13.14 3.25
N LYS A 386 7.11 -12.01 2.64
CA LYS A 386 6.12 -11.92 1.58
C LYS A 386 6.70 -11.15 0.41
N ASP A 387 6.88 -11.85 -0.69
CA ASP A 387 7.14 -11.27 -2.00
C ASP A 387 5.81 -10.81 -2.61
N TRP A 388 5.57 -9.51 -2.56
CA TRP A 388 4.33 -8.93 -3.09
C TRP A 388 4.32 -8.85 -4.62
N LEU A 389 5.48 -8.95 -5.29
CA LEU A 389 5.56 -9.00 -6.75
C LEU A 389 5.02 -10.34 -7.28
N ALA A 390 5.36 -11.42 -6.56
CA ALA A 390 4.94 -12.77 -6.89
C ALA A 390 3.45 -13.04 -6.57
N GLU A 391 2.83 -12.25 -5.70
CA GLU A 391 1.43 -12.42 -5.30
C GLU A 391 0.46 -12.20 -6.48
N PRO A 392 -0.22 -13.26 -6.99
CA PRO A 392 -1.04 -13.16 -8.20
C PRO A 392 -2.17 -12.14 -8.14
N TRP A 393 -2.72 -11.90 -6.93
CA TRP A 393 -3.89 -11.05 -6.69
C TRP A 393 -3.55 -9.68 -6.10
N SER A 394 -2.26 -9.31 -6.08
CA SER A 394 -1.82 -7.95 -5.75
C SER A 394 -0.81 -7.42 -6.77
N ARG A 395 0.11 -8.26 -7.25
CA ARG A 395 1.13 -7.95 -8.27
C ARG A 395 2.07 -6.79 -7.90
N GLY A 396 2.19 -6.55 -6.61
CA GLY A 396 3.04 -5.53 -6.02
C GLY A 396 2.38 -4.88 -4.81
N CYS A 397 3.16 -4.03 -4.18
CA CYS A 397 2.79 -3.21 -3.02
C CYS A 397 3.72 -1.99 -2.97
N TYR A 398 3.36 -0.89 -2.33
CA TYR A 398 2.15 -0.71 -1.53
C TYR A 398 0.94 -0.31 -2.38
N VAL A 399 1.18 0.49 -3.41
CA VAL A 399 0.16 1.20 -4.19
C VAL A 399 0.50 1.20 -5.68
N GLY A 400 -0.53 1.32 -6.52
CA GLY A 400 -0.37 1.66 -7.93
C GLY A 400 0.05 3.11 -8.12
N PHE A 401 1.11 3.36 -8.88
CA PHE A 401 1.58 4.72 -9.18
C PHE A 401 1.44 5.05 -10.66
N MET A 402 1.41 6.34 -10.99
CA MET A 402 1.35 6.80 -12.38
C MET A 402 2.73 7.23 -12.88
N PRO A 403 3.24 6.64 -13.98
CA PRO A 403 4.38 7.16 -14.73
C PRO A 403 4.07 8.50 -15.41
N PRO A 404 5.11 9.20 -15.93
CA PRO A 404 4.93 10.46 -16.64
C PRO A 404 3.88 10.40 -17.76
N GLY A 405 3.03 11.43 -17.81
CA GLY A 405 2.03 11.67 -18.84
C GLY A 405 0.67 11.02 -18.59
N VAL A 406 0.53 10.11 -17.62
CA VAL A 406 -0.72 9.36 -17.39
C VAL A 406 -1.81 10.25 -16.78
N HIS A 407 -1.49 11.03 -15.75
CA HIS A 407 -2.49 11.88 -15.07
C HIS A 407 -3.19 12.81 -16.05
N THR A 408 -2.43 13.54 -16.84
CA THR A 408 -2.94 14.61 -17.72
C THR A 408 -3.58 14.09 -19.00
N THR A 409 -3.33 12.84 -19.38
CA THR A 409 -3.91 12.23 -20.58
C THR A 409 -5.14 11.39 -20.28
N ILE A 410 -5.13 10.60 -19.20
CA ILE A 410 -6.17 9.60 -18.87
C ILE A 410 -6.48 9.46 -17.37
N GLY A 411 -5.94 10.34 -16.50
CA GLY A 411 -6.10 10.21 -15.05
C GLY A 411 -7.54 10.41 -14.52
N ASP A 412 -8.40 11.07 -15.29
CA ASP A 412 -9.85 11.19 -15.03
C ASP A 412 -10.57 9.82 -15.06
N ALA A 413 -10.07 8.86 -15.84
CA ALA A 413 -10.62 7.52 -15.93
C ALA A 413 -10.39 6.66 -14.67
N LEU A 414 -9.63 7.14 -13.69
CA LEU A 414 -9.33 6.41 -12.46
C LEU A 414 -10.57 6.14 -11.61
N ARG A 415 -11.43 7.15 -11.48
CA ARG A 415 -12.63 7.11 -10.63
C ARG A 415 -13.94 7.07 -11.41
N ALA A 416 -13.94 7.54 -12.66
CA ALA A 416 -15.15 7.65 -13.47
C ALA A 416 -15.83 6.27 -13.63
N PRO A 417 -17.12 6.12 -13.22
CA PRO A 417 -17.87 4.90 -13.46
C PRO A 417 -17.97 4.56 -14.96
N VAL A 418 -18.05 3.27 -15.28
CA VAL A 418 -18.29 2.78 -16.64
C VAL A 418 -19.64 2.07 -16.66
N GLY A 419 -20.69 2.82 -17.00
CA GLY A 419 -22.06 2.33 -16.91
C GLY A 419 -22.43 1.97 -15.46
N ARG A 420 -22.64 0.68 -15.21
CA ARG A 420 -23.00 0.09 -13.92
C ARG A 420 -21.80 -0.39 -13.09
N ILE A 421 -20.58 -0.17 -13.60
CA ILE A 421 -19.32 -0.53 -12.93
C ILE A 421 -18.74 0.69 -12.22
N HIS A 422 -18.59 0.58 -10.90
CA HIS A 422 -17.97 1.59 -10.04
C HIS A 422 -16.61 1.11 -9.53
N TRP A 423 -15.69 2.03 -9.26
CA TRP A 423 -14.30 1.69 -8.95
C TRP A 423 -13.93 2.11 -7.53
N ALA A 424 -13.55 1.16 -6.69
CA ALA A 424 -12.98 1.40 -5.36
C ALA A 424 -11.52 0.93 -5.31
N GLY A 425 -10.94 0.90 -4.12
CA GLY A 425 -9.53 0.58 -3.91
C GLY A 425 -8.74 1.85 -3.58
N THR A 426 -7.71 1.72 -2.75
CA THR A 426 -6.98 2.88 -2.20
C THR A 426 -6.39 3.80 -3.29
N GLU A 427 -6.12 3.27 -4.49
CA GLU A 427 -5.69 4.04 -5.65
C GLU A 427 -6.72 5.08 -6.11
N THR A 428 -8.02 4.85 -5.86
CA THR A 428 -9.10 5.78 -6.21
C THR A 428 -9.38 6.82 -5.11
N ALA A 429 -8.66 6.77 -3.99
CA ALA A 429 -8.80 7.71 -2.88
C ALA A 429 -8.23 9.10 -3.20
N THR A 430 -8.77 10.14 -2.57
CA THR A 430 -8.29 11.53 -2.63
C THR A 430 -7.42 11.90 -1.44
N GLN A 431 -7.62 11.22 -0.30
CA GLN A 431 -6.81 11.37 0.90
C GLN A 431 -6.21 10.01 1.26
N TRP A 432 -4.97 10.02 1.73
CA TRP A 432 -4.24 8.79 2.07
C TRP A 432 -4.27 7.71 0.98
N ASN A 433 -4.18 8.16 -0.28
CA ASN A 433 -4.02 7.29 -1.44
C ASN A 433 -2.85 6.32 -1.20
N GLY A 434 -3.08 5.03 -1.36
CA GLY A 434 -2.09 3.97 -1.11
C GLY A 434 -2.10 3.36 0.29
N TYR A 435 -2.85 3.92 1.23
CA TYR A 435 -2.94 3.45 2.62
C TYR A 435 -4.29 2.80 2.94
N MET A 436 -4.39 2.19 4.12
CA MET A 436 -5.63 1.61 4.65
C MET A 436 -6.75 2.66 4.75
N ASP A 437 -6.44 3.87 5.20
CA ASP A 437 -7.39 4.97 5.27
C ASP A 437 -8.00 5.34 3.91
N GLY A 438 -7.15 5.44 2.88
CA GLY A 438 -7.61 5.66 1.51
C GLY A 438 -8.44 4.50 0.96
N ALA A 439 -8.15 3.25 1.39
CA ALA A 439 -9.00 2.11 1.02
C ALA A 439 -10.42 2.29 1.58
N ILE A 440 -10.56 2.65 2.85
CA ILE A 440 -11.86 2.89 3.49
C ILE A 440 -12.58 4.07 2.82
N GLU A 441 -11.90 5.21 2.60
CA GLU A 441 -12.49 6.36 1.89
C GLU A 441 -13.02 5.97 0.50
N SER A 442 -12.23 5.21 -0.26
CA SER A 442 -12.62 4.77 -1.60
C SER A 442 -13.85 3.86 -1.60
N GLY A 443 -13.99 3.01 -0.57
CA GLY A 443 -15.10 2.10 -0.37
C GLY A 443 -16.39 2.83 0.01
N GLU A 444 -16.30 3.74 0.98
CA GLU A 444 -17.42 4.62 1.39
C GLU A 444 -17.97 5.41 0.21
N ARG A 445 -17.08 6.03 -0.60
CA ARG A 445 -17.46 6.80 -1.78
C ARG A 445 -18.09 5.91 -2.85
N ALA A 446 -17.52 4.73 -3.15
CA ALA A 446 -18.10 3.82 -4.15
C ALA A 446 -19.51 3.36 -3.76
N ALA A 447 -19.70 3.00 -2.50
CA ALA A 447 -21.00 2.63 -1.96
C ALA A 447 -22.00 3.79 -2.08
N GLY A 448 -21.60 5.02 -1.74
CA GLY A 448 -22.45 6.20 -1.91
C GLY A 448 -22.87 6.47 -3.36
N GLU A 449 -21.97 6.28 -4.32
CA GLU A 449 -22.29 6.41 -5.76
C GLU A 449 -23.27 5.34 -6.25
N VAL A 450 -23.12 4.11 -5.76
CA VAL A 450 -24.00 2.99 -6.09
C VAL A 450 -25.38 3.20 -5.47
N ALA A 451 -25.44 3.53 -4.17
CA ALA A 451 -26.68 3.78 -3.44
C ALA A 451 -27.50 4.93 -4.04
N ALA A 452 -26.86 5.99 -4.53
CA ALA A 452 -27.53 7.09 -5.21
C ALA A 452 -28.13 6.71 -6.59
N GLY A 453 -27.74 5.56 -7.14
CA GLY A 453 -28.21 5.05 -8.42
C GLY A 453 -29.01 3.75 -8.34
N LEU A 454 -29.29 3.26 -7.14
CA LEU A 454 -30.33 2.26 -6.86
C LEU A 454 -31.66 3.00 -6.64
#